data_AF-A0A485B0P0-F1
#
_entry.id   AF-A0A485B0P0-F1
#
_cell.length_a   1.000
_cell.length_b   1.000
_cell.length_c   1.000
_cell.angle_alpha   90.00
_cell.angle_beta   90.00
_cell.angle_gamma   90.00
#
_symmetry.space_group_name_H-M   'P 1'
#
loop_
_entity.id
_entity.type
_entity.pdbx_description
1 polymer ?
#
loop_
_entity_poly.entity_id
_entity_poly.type
_entity_poly.pdbx_seq_one_letter_code
_entity_poly.pdbx_strand_id
1 'polypeptide(L)'
;MIDVEGSDAVQFPRYAPDELAGLSREVVQRQLLASGQWTALRTRPFSKTPAPGSVPAAIFVTAIDTNPLAADPQPIILAQREAFDAGLTLLTSLTDGKIHVCQASGGKLGGHRSGQITFNQFAGPHPAGLAGTHIHFLEPVSLTKQVWHLNYQEVIAIGRLFLDGELYSERVIALGGPQVKAPRLVQTCCGASLDELLADGLADGENRVISGSVLSGTHAFGPRAFLGRFHLQVSVVKEGATKSCLAG
;
A
#
# COMPACT_ATOMS: atom_id res chain seq x y z
N MET A 1 -21.07 9.50 -1.11
CA MET A 1 -20.14 10.13 -2.05
C MET A 1 -19.53 11.32 -1.32
N ILE A 2 -18.21 11.48 -1.37
CA ILE A 2 -17.58 12.72 -0.92
C ILE A 2 -17.21 13.42 -2.22
N ASP A 3 -17.93 14.49 -2.56
CA ASP A 3 -17.63 15.28 -3.73
C ASP A 3 -16.43 16.16 -3.42
N VAL A 4 -15.47 16.22 -4.35
CA VAL A 4 -14.25 16.99 -4.15
C VAL A 4 -14.55 18.46 -4.42
N GLU A 5 -14.78 19.22 -3.35
CA GLU A 5 -14.94 20.68 -3.38
C GLU A 5 -13.85 21.34 -2.52
N GLY A 6 -13.07 22.24 -3.12
CA GLY A 6 -11.99 22.95 -2.43
C GLY A 6 -10.73 22.11 -2.15
N SER A 7 -9.84 22.67 -1.34
CA SER A 7 -8.56 22.05 -0.94
C SER A 7 -8.31 22.16 0.57
N ASP A 8 -9.37 22.34 1.35
CA ASP A 8 -9.25 22.47 2.80
C ASP A 8 -8.80 21.16 3.42
N ALA A 9 -7.75 21.21 4.25
CA ALA A 9 -7.17 20.05 4.90
C ALA A 9 -7.05 20.27 6.42
N VAL A 10 -7.39 19.23 7.18
CA VAL A 10 -7.09 19.20 8.62
C VAL A 10 -5.58 19.15 8.79
N GLN A 11 -5.05 20.11 9.57
CA GLN A 11 -3.63 20.23 9.85
C GLN A 11 -3.23 19.37 11.05
N PHE A 12 -2.08 18.74 10.95
CA PHE A 12 -1.45 17.91 11.98
C PHE A 12 -0.07 18.49 12.35
N PRO A 13 0.49 18.12 13.51
CA PRO A 13 1.86 18.46 13.83
C PRO A 13 2.83 18.00 12.74
N ARG A 14 3.72 18.90 12.32
CA ARG A 14 4.82 18.62 11.39
C ARG A 14 6.15 18.56 12.13
N TYR A 15 7.08 17.79 11.60
CA TYR A 15 8.38 17.53 12.19
C TYR A 15 9.46 17.63 11.12
N ALA A 16 10.62 18.16 11.48
CA ALA A 16 11.78 18.10 10.62
C ALA A 16 12.28 16.65 10.48
N PRO A 17 12.90 16.26 9.35
CA PRO A 17 13.33 14.88 9.12
C PRO A 17 14.24 14.29 10.21
N ASP A 18 15.07 15.12 10.85
CA ASP A 18 15.99 14.73 11.92
C ASP A 18 15.31 14.55 13.29
N GLU A 19 14.10 15.09 13.47
CA GLU A 19 13.31 14.93 14.71
C GLU A 19 12.54 13.60 14.73
N LEU A 20 12.25 13.02 13.56
CA LEU A 20 11.36 11.85 13.42
C LEU A 20 11.81 10.64 14.25
N ALA A 21 13.12 10.40 14.31
CA ALA A 21 13.68 9.27 15.06
C ALA A 21 13.53 9.41 16.58
N GLY A 22 13.31 10.63 17.08
CA GLY A 22 13.10 10.92 18.50
C GLY A 22 11.63 10.87 18.94
N LEU A 23 10.68 10.68 18.01
CA LEU A 23 9.27 10.66 18.35
C LEU A 23 8.90 9.39 19.12
N SER A 24 8.16 9.56 20.22
CA SER A 24 7.66 8.42 21.00
C SER A 24 6.59 7.65 20.22
N ARG A 25 6.44 6.37 20.56
CA ARG A 25 5.39 5.49 20.02
C ARG A 25 4.01 6.12 20.16
N GLU A 26 3.72 6.74 21.30
CA GLU A 26 2.44 7.37 21.62
C GLU A 26 2.17 8.57 20.72
N VAL A 27 3.19 9.39 20.44
CA VAL A 27 3.07 10.54 19.52
C VAL A 27 2.75 10.04 18.11
N VAL A 28 3.52 9.07 17.62
CA VAL A 28 3.32 8.52 16.27
C VAL A 28 1.94 7.86 16.16
N GLN A 29 1.57 7.01 17.12
CA GLN A 29 0.25 6.35 17.14
C GLN A 29 -0.89 7.36 17.20
N ARG A 30 -0.81 8.40 18.04
CA ARG A 30 -1.86 9.41 18.18
C ARG A 30 -2.11 10.14 16.86
N GLN A 31 -1.07 10.56 16.16
CA GLN A 31 -1.21 11.27 14.89
C GLN A 31 -1.75 10.37 13.78
N LEU A 32 -1.28 9.12 13.70
CA LEU A 32 -1.84 8.14 12.76
C LEU A 32 -3.32 7.83 13.01
N LEU A 33 -3.75 7.79 14.28
CA LEU A 33 -5.15 7.60 14.63
C LEU A 33 -5.99 8.84 14.28
N ALA A 34 -5.52 10.04 14.64
CA ALA A 34 -6.23 11.29 14.37
C ALA A 34 -6.40 11.56 12.87
N SER A 35 -5.42 11.16 12.04
CA SER A 35 -5.50 11.30 10.58
C SER A 35 -6.25 10.18 9.88
N GLY A 36 -6.58 9.09 10.59
CA GLY A 36 -7.12 7.87 10.00
C GLY A 36 -6.08 6.98 9.28
N GLN A 37 -4.83 7.44 9.17
CA GLN A 37 -3.75 6.71 8.49
C GLN A 37 -3.36 5.41 9.21
N TRP A 38 -3.70 5.24 10.48
CA TRP A 38 -3.56 3.98 11.24
C TRP A 38 -4.21 2.78 10.53
N THR A 39 -5.29 3.01 9.78
CA THR A 39 -6.01 1.98 9.03
C THR A 39 -5.20 1.33 7.90
N ALA A 40 -4.09 1.94 7.49
CA ALA A 40 -3.15 1.38 6.53
C ALA A 40 -2.46 0.09 7.06
N LEU A 41 -2.26 0.02 8.37
CA LEU A 41 -1.64 -1.12 9.04
C LEU A 41 -2.62 -2.28 9.13
N ARG A 42 -2.13 -3.49 8.86
CA ARG A 42 -2.89 -4.74 9.03
C ARG A 42 -2.09 -5.77 9.79
N THR A 43 -2.76 -6.45 10.71
CA THR A 43 -2.18 -7.54 11.50
C THR A 43 -2.07 -8.83 10.69
N ARG A 44 -1.10 -9.67 11.00
CA ARG A 44 -1.13 -11.10 10.67
C ARG A 44 -1.17 -11.91 11.96
N PRO A 45 -1.99 -12.98 12.01
CA PRO A 45 -2.62 -13.66 10.87
C PRO A 45 -3.96 -13.08 10.38
N PHE A 46 -4.65 -12.24 11.16
CA PHE A 46 -6.08 -11.95 10.94
C PHE A 46 -6.43 -10.85 9.92
N SER A 47 -5.45 -10.13 9.38
CA SER A 47 -5.64 -9.04 8.41
C SER A 47 -6.59 -7.92 8.88
N LYS A 48 -6.59 -7.63 10.19
CA LYS A 48 -7.38 -6.56 10.82
C LYS A 48 -6.51 -5.35 11.11
N THR A 49 -7.09 -4.16 11.18
CA THR A 49 -6.39 -2.98 11.74
C THR A 49 -5.92 -3.28 13.16
N PRO A 50 -4.67 -2.96 13.53
CA PRO A 50 -4.18 -3.17 14.87
C PRO A 50 -4.98 -2.43 15.93
N ALA A 51 -5.18 -3.04 17.09
CA ALA A 51 -5.76 -2.35 18.23
C ALA A 51 -4.80 -1.23 18.69
N PRO A 52 -5.27 0.00 18.93
CA PRO A 52 -4.46 1.05 19.56
C PRO A 52 -3.80 0.54 20.85
N GLY A 53 -2.51 0.80 21.03
CA GLY A 53 -1.73 0.33 22.18
C GLY A 53 -1.19 -1.10 22.06
N SER A 54 -1.56 -1.85 21.01
CA SER A 54 -0.89 -3.12 20.70
C SER A 54 0.47 -2.88 20.02
N VAL A 55 1.37 -3.87 20.14
CA VAL A 55 2.75 -3.79 19.63
C VAL A 55 3.04 -5.05 18.81
N PRO A 56 3.51 -4.93 17.55
CA PRO A 56 3.85 -6.10 16.75
C PRO A 56 5.27 -6.58 17.06
N ALA A 57 5.53 -7.86 16.83
CA ALA A 57 6.88 -8.42 16.87
C ALA A 57 7.79 -7.88 15.76
N ALA A 58 7.19 -7.52 14.61
CA ALA A 58 7.88 -6.90 13.48
C ALA A 58 6.86 -6.19 12.56
N ILE A 59 7.33 -5.31 11.70
CA ILE A 59 6.52 -4.65 10.68
C ILE A 59 7.07 -4.96 9.29
N PHE A 60 6.19 -5.38 8.37
CA PHE A 60 6.54 -5.73 7.00
C PHE A 60 6.06 -4.65 6.02
N VAL A 61 6.98 -4.12 5.23
CA VAL A 61 6.71 -3.19 4.13
C VAL A 61 6.83 -3.93 2.81
N THR A 62 5.72 -4.15 2.12
CA THR A 62 5.74 -4.75 0.78
C THR A 62 6.12 -3.69 -0.25
N ALA A 63 7.37 -3.72 -0.71
CA ALA A 63 7.97 -2.88 -1.75
C ALA A 63 8.34 -3.71 -3.00
N ILE A 64 7.54 -4.73 -3.27
CA ILE A 64 7.51 -5.56 -4.46
C ILE A 64 6.04 -5.91 -4.74
N ASP A 65 5.64 -5.93 -6.01
CA ASP A 65 4.35 -6.45 -6.41
C ASP A 65 4.53 -7.40 -7.59
N THR A 66 4.08 -8.64 -7.44
CA THR A 66 4.14 -9.66 -8.49
C THR A 66 2.76 -10.06 -9.00
N ASN A 67 1.71 -9.33 -8.63
CA ASN A 67 0.42 -9.49 -9.30
C ASN A 67 0.56 -9.17 -10.80
N PRO A 68 -0.21 -9.85 -11.67
CA PRO A 68 -0.28 -9.46 -13.07
C PRO A 68 -0.68 -7.98 -13.20
N LEU A 69 0.02 -7.25 -14.07
CA LEU A 69 -0.24 -5.83 -14.39
C LEU A 69 0.03 -4.85 -13.23
N ALA A 70 0.70 -5.26 -12.16
CA ALA A 70 1.05 -4.37 -11.06
C ALA A 70 2.10 -3.34 -11.48
N ALA A 71 2.11 -2.19 -10.79
CA ALA A 71 3.17 -1.20 -10.91
C ALA A 71 4.47 -1.73 -10.30
N ASP A 72 5.62 -1.45 -10.92
CA ASP A 72 6.92 -1.61 -10.25
C ASP A 72 7.03 -0.58 -9.11
N PRO A 73 7.15 -1.00 -7.84
CA PRO A 73 7.27 -0.07 -6.72
C PRO A 73 8.56 0.78 -6.76
N GLN A 74 9.65 0.27 -7.33
CA GLN A 74 10.97 0.90 -7.16
C GLN A 74 11.02 2.34 -7.73
N PRO A 75 10.59 2.62 -8.97
CA PRO A 75 10.57 4.00 -9.49
C PRO A 75 9.68 4.94 -8.67
N ILE A 76 8.53 4.45 -8.19
CA ILE A 76 7.58 5.24 -7.39
C ILE A 76 8.21 5.61 -6.04
N ILE A 77 8.86 4.64 -5.38
CA ILE A 77 9.57 4.87 -4.11
C ILE A 77 10.74 5.84 -4.31
N LEU A 78 11.52 5.70 -5.38
CA LEU A 78 12.65 6.58 -5.63
C LEU A 78 12.22 8.03 -5.91
N ALA A 79 11.08 8.24 -6.55
CA ALA A 79 10.49 9.58 -6.72
C ALA A 79 10.03 10.21 -5.40
N GLN A 80 9.72 9.39 -4.39
CA GLN A 80 9.25 9.81 -3.06
C GLN A 80 10.22 9.35 -1.95
N ARG A 81 11.53 9.32 -2.26
CA ARG A 81 12.53 8.66 -1.41
C ARG A 81 12.59 9.23 0.00
N GLU A 82 12.58 10.55 0.12
CA GLU A 82 12.62 11.24 1.41
C GLU A 82 11.41 10.87 2.29
N ALA A 83 10.20 10.93 1.73
CA ALA A 83 8.98 10.54 2.42
C ALA A 83 8.96 9.04 2.78
N PHE A 84 9.48 8.19 1.89
CA PHE A 84 9.59 6.76 2.19
C PHE A 84 10.52 6.50 3.38
N ASP A 85 11.71 7.10 3.40
CA ASP A 85 12.67 6.95 4.50
C ASP A 85 12.13 7.56 5.82
N ALA A 86 11.43 8.70 5.75
CA ALA A 86 10.72 9.28 6.89
C ALA A 86 9.65 8.34 7.44
N GLY A 87 8.84 7.75 6.56
CA GLY A 87 7.84 6.75 6.92
C GLY A 87 8.46 5.52 7.57
N LEU A 88 9.56 4.99 7.01
CA LEU A 88 10.29 3.87 7.62
C LEU A 88 10.83 4.22 9.02
N THR A 89 11.40 5.42 9.18
CA THR A 89 11.86 5.93 10.49
C THR A 89 10.72 5.96 11.49
N LEU A 90 9.55 6.49 11.13
CA LEU A 90 8.37 6.52 12.01
C LEU A 90 7.89 5.12 12.40
N LEU A 91 7.92 4.16 11.48
CA LEU A 91 7.55 2.77 11.79
C LEU A 91 8.48 2.14 12.84
N THR A 92 9.75 2.57 12.94
CA THR A 92 10.69 2.05 13.96
C THR A 92 10.27 2.37 15.39
N SER A 93 9.42 3.38 15.62
CA SER A 93 8.90 3.67 16.96
C SER A 93 7.70 2.78 17.35
N LEU A 94 7.03 2.19 16.36
CA LEU A 94 5.83 1.38 16.56
C LEU A 94 6.11 -0.08 16.94
N THR A 95 7.36 -0.52 16.88
CA THR A 95 7.78 -1.87 17.26
C THR A 95 9.14 -1.82 17.94
N ASP A 96 9.39 -2.77 18.84
CA ASP A 96 10.72 -2.99 19.42
C ASP A 96 11.56 -3.95 18.55
N GLY A 97 10.94 -4.52 17.52
CA GLY A 97 11.55 -5.49 16.61
C GLY A 97 12.07 -4.88 15.31
N LYS A 98 12.02 -5.66 14.23
CA LYS A 98 12.54 -5.27 12.92
C LYS A 98 11.46 -4.68 12.03
N ILE A 99 11.90 -3.80 11.14
CA ILE A 99 11.15 -3.41 9.95
C ILE A 99 11.73 -4.20 8.76
N HIS A 100 10.91 -5.05 8.14
CA HIS A 100 11.29 -5.82 6.96
C HIS A 100 10.76 -5.12 5.71
N VAL A 101 11.65 -4.45 4.96
CA VAL A 101 11.35 -3.92 3.63
C VAL A 101 11.57 -5.01 2.61
N CYS A 102 10.50 -5.55 2.04
CA CYS A 102 10.55 -6.65 1.08
C CYS A 102 10.56 -6.08 -0.33
N GLN A 103 11.63 -6.31 -1.09
CA GLN A 103 11.84 -5.77 -2.44
C GLN A 103 12.16 -6.90 -3.43
N ALA A 104 12.07 -6.59 -4.73
CA ALA A 104 12.52 -7.50 -5.78
C ALA A 104 14.03 -7.76 -5.69
N SER A 105 14.45 -8.95 -6.13
CA SER A 105 15.87 -9.28 -6.28
C SER A 105 16.59 -8.30 -7.19
N GLY A 106 17.80 -7.89 -6.79
CA GLY A 106 18.53 -6.80 -7.45
C GLY A 106 17.96 -5.40 -7.18
N GLY A 107 16.95 -5.29 -6.31
CA GLY A 107 16.33 -4.02 -5.92
C GLY A 107 17.32 -3.04 -5.30
N LYS A 108 17.16 -1.77 -5.64
CA LYS A 108 18.07 -0.66 -5.31
C LYS A 108 17.57 0.24 -4.18
N LEU A 109 16.58 -0.22 -3.40
CA LEU A 109 16.04 0.58 -2.30
C LEU A 109 16.98 0.66 -1.10
N GLY A 110 17.95 -0.26 -1.00
CA GLY A 110 18.77 -0.48 0.18
C GLY A 110 19.41 0.78 0.80
N GLY A 111 19.70 0.67 2.10
CA GLY A 111 20.29 1.74 2.91
C GLY A 111 19.24 2.49 3.71
N HIS A 112 19.43 2.55 5.03
CA HIS A 112 18.70 3.40 5.96
C HIS A 112 19.58 3.62 7.21
N ARG A 113 19.42 4.74 7.91
CA ARG A 113 20.26 5.08 9.08
C ARG A 113 20.00 4.18 10.29
N SER A 114 18.73 3.82 10.52
CA SER A 114 18.34 2.91 11.61
C SER A 114 18.67 1.45 11.30
N GLY A 115 19.38 0.79 12.22
CA GLY A 115 19.70 -0.64 12.14
C GLY A 115 18.53 -1.60 12.36
N GLN A 116 17.36 -1.10 12.77
CA GLN A 116 16.14 -1.91 12.87
C GLN A 116 15.55 -2.25 11.49
N ILE A 117 15.90 -1.48 10.46
CA ILE A 117 15.35 -1.64 9.12
C ILE A 117 16.23 -2.58 8.30
N THR A 118 15.60 -3.63 7.77
CA THR A 118 16.25 -4.65 6.94
C THR A 118 15.62 -4.70 5.56
N PHE A 119 16.45 -4.68 4.52
CA PHE A 119 16.01 -4.81 3.13
C PHE A 119 16.17 -6.26 2.69
N ASN A 120 15.05 -6.92 2.42
CA ASN A 120 14.99 -8.35 2.13
C ASN A 120 14.58 -8.54 0.67
N GLN A 121 15.35 -9.33 -0.07
CA GLN A 121 15.12 -9.55 -1.50
C GLN A 121 14.33 -10.83 -1.74
N PHE A 122 13.34 -10.74 -2.63
CA PHE A 122 12.53 -11.87 -3.07
C PHE A 122 12.57 -11.97 -4.60
N ALA A 123 12.59 -13.20 -5.11
CA ALA A 123 12.60 -13.52 -6.53
C ALA A 123 11.59 -14.64 -6.82
N GLY A 124 11.24 -14.78 -8.10
CA GLY A 124 10.34 -15.81 -8.58
C GLY A 124 8.99 -15.25 -9.04
N PRO A 125 8.15 -16.12 -9.63
CA PRO A 125 6.81 -15.72 -10.08
C PRO A 125 5.92 -15.31 -8.90
N HIS A 126 4.73 -14.80 -9.20
CA HIS A 126 3.68 -14.70 -8.19
C HIS A 126 3.51 -16.06 -7.48
N PRO A 127 3.57 -16.14 -6.13
CA PRO A 127 3.34 -15.08 -5.13
C PRO A 127 4.59 -14.50 -4.41
N ALA A 128 5.69 -14.22 -5.11
CA ALA A 128 6.89 -13.63 -4.49
C ALA A 128 6.70 -12.23 -3.86
N GLY A 129 5.63 -11.51 -4.21
CA GLY A 129 5.32 -10.17 -3.67
C GLY A 129 4.32 -10.16 -2.51
N LEU A 130 3.79 -11.31 -2.07
CA LEU A 130 2.78 -11.35 -1.02
C LEU A 130 3.41 -11.24 0.38
N ALA A 131 2.85 -10.36 1.21
CA ALA A 131 3.26 -10.21 2.62
C ALA A 131 3.23 -11.55 3.39
N GLY A 132 2.27 -12.43 3.11
CA GLY A 132 2.19 -13.74 3.75
C GLY A 132 3.41 -14.62 3.46
N THR A 133 3.90 -14.61 2.22
CA THR A 133 5.13 -15.29 1.81
C THR A 133 6.33 -14.72 2.55
N HIS A 134 6.45 -13.38 2.60
CA HIS A 134 7.55 -12.72 3.28
C HIS A 134 7.59 -13.03 4.77
N ILE A 135 6.44 -12.96 5.44
CA ILE A 135 6.29 -13.27 6.86
C ILE A 135 6.64 -14.72 7.15
N HIS A 136 6.22 -15.66 6.29
CA HIS A 136 6.54 -17.07 6.46
C HIS A 136 8.05 -17.35 6.43
N PHE A 137 8.82 -16.65 5.61
CA PHE A 137 10.26 -16.88 5.51
C PHE A 137 11.10 -16.07 6.52
N LEU A 138 10.66 -14.88 6.90
CA LEU A 138 11.47 -13.96 7.71
C LEU A 138 11.08 -13.96 9.18
N GLU A 139 9.79 -13.91 9.50
CA GLU A 139 9.31 -13.78 10.88
C GLU A 139 7.94 -14.49 11.04
N PRO A 140 7.90 -15.83 11.05
CA PRO A 140 6.65 -16.58 11.10
C PRO A 140 5.77 -16.17 12.30
N VAL A 141 4.47 -16.02 12.05
CA VAL A 141 3.46 -15.66 13.06
C VAL A 141 2.78 -16.88 13.68
N SER A 142 2.18 -16.67 14.85
CA SER A 142 1.31 -17.63 15.53
C SER A 142 0.10 -16.91 16.12
N LEU A 143 -0.75 -17.61 16.88
CA LEU A 143 -1.83 -16.96 17.64
C LEU A 143 -1.31 -16.01 18.73
N THR A 144 -0.10 -16.25 19.23
CA THR A 144 0.54 -15.47 20.31
C THR A 144 1.59 -14.48 19.80
N LYS A 145 2.03 -14.60 18.55
CA LYS A 145 3.01 -13.72 17.92
C LYS A 145 2.41 -13.10 16.67
N GLN A 146 2.13 -11.81 16.75
CA GLN A 146 1.56 -11.03 15.64
C GLN A 146 2.61 -10.07 15.06
N VAL A 147 2.53 -9.88 13.74
CA VAL A 147 3.28 -8.84 13.02
C VAL A 147 2.29 -7.92 12.33
N TRP A 148 2.73 -6.73 11.96
CA TRP A 148 1.95 -5.83 11.12
C TRP A 148 2.53 -5.77 9.71
N HIS A 149 1.71 -5.37 8.75
CA HIS A 149 2.19 -5.10 7.40
C HIS A 149 1.42 -3.97 6.72
N LEU A 150 2.09 -3.31 5.79
CA LEU A 150 1.56 -2.25 4.93
C LEU A 150 2.32 -2.22 3.60
N ASN A 151 1.77 -1.51 2.60
CA ASN A 151 2.44 -1.34 1.31
C ASN A 151 3.33 -0.08 1.29
N TYR A 152 4.21 0.00 0.29
CA TYR A 152 5.16 1.10 0.15
C TYR A 152 4.53 2.50 0.00
N GLN A 153 3.38 2.64 -0.65
CA GLN A 153 2.70 3.94 -0.78
C GLN A 153 2.09 4.41 0.54
N GLU A 154 1.67 3.47 1.40
CA GLU A 154 1.25 3.81 2.76
C GLU A 154 2.43 4.26 3.63
N VAL A 155 3.63 3.71 3.42
CA VAL A 155 4.84 4.21 4.08
C VAL A 155 5.15 5.65 3.64
N ILE A 156 5.07 5.92 2.33
CA ILE A 156 5.22 7.28 1.78
C ILE A 156 4.17 8.23 2.41
N ALA A 157 2.90 7.81 2.45
CA ALA A 157 1.83 8.61 3.02
C ALA A 157 2.03 8.89 4.51
N ILE A 158 2.56 7.94 5.28
CA ILE A 158 2.95 8.15 6.68
C ILE A 158 4.08 9.17 6.78
N GLY A 159 5.12 9.06 5.95
CA GLY A 159 6.20 10.04 5.95
C GLY A 159 5.70 11.45 5.63
N ARG A 160 4.91 11.59 4.56
CA ARG A 160 4.28 12.87 4.16
C ARG A 160 3.42 13.47 5.25
N LEU A 161 2.62 12.66 5.95
CA LEU A 161 1.79 13.14 7.07
C LEU A 161 2.60 13.86 8.16
N PHE A 162 3.79 13.36 8.50
CA PHE A 162 4.62 13.92 9.56
C PHE A 162 5.56 15.03 9.06
N LEU A 163 5.98 14.99 7.80
CA LEU A 163 6.81 16.03 7.20
C LEU A 163 5.98 17.28 6.85
N ASP A 164 4.83 17.07 6.22
CA ASP A 164 4.02 18.14 5.64
C ASP A 164 2.92 18.60 6.62
N GLY A 165 2.51 17.73 7.55
CA GLY A 165 1.42 18.01 8.50
C GLY A 165 0.02 17.84 7.89
N GLU A 166 -0.10 17.22 6.72
CA GLU A 166 -1.37 17.03 6.01
C GLU A 166 -1.55 15.57 5.56
N LEU A 167 -2.80 15.13 5.42
CA LEU A 167 -3.09 13.77 4.95
C LEU A 167 -2.71 13.62 3.46
N TYR A 168 -1.75 12.74 3.17
CA TYR A 168 -1.35 12.43 1.80
C TYR A 168 -2.21 11.33 1.17
N SER A 169 -3.23 11.75 0.43
CA SER A 169 -4.22 10.87 -0.21
C SER A 169 -3.84 10.42 -1.63
N GLU A 170 -2.80 10.99 -2.22
CA GLU A 170 -2.35 10.68 -3.58
C GLU A 170 -1.85 9.24 -3.70
N ARG A 171 -2.21 8.58 -4.81
CA ARG A 171 -1.81 7.21 -5.14
C ARG A 171 -1.36 7.13 -6.58
N VAL A 172 -0.28 6.38 -6.83
CA VAL A 172 0.15 6.01 -8.18
C VAL A 172 -0.27 4.57 -8.43
N ILE A 173 -1.27 4.35 -9.28
CA ILE A 173 -1.78 2.99 -9.52
C ILE A 173 -1.49 2.53 -10.94
N ALA A 174 -1.30 1.22 -11.12
CA ALA A 174 -1.31 0.64 -12.45
C ALA A 174 -2.74 0.51 -12.96
N LEU A 175 -3.01 1.10 -14.13
CA LEU A 175 -4.25 0.91 -14.86
C LEU A 175 -3.96 0.02 -16.07
N GLY A 176 -4.57 -1.16 -16.13
CA GLY A 176 -4.33 -2.08 -17.23
C GLY A 176 -5.39 -3.16 -17.39
N GLY A 177 -5.13 -4.04 -18.35
CA GLY A 177 -6.01 -5.15 -18.72
C GLY A 177 -6.45 -5.04 -20.18
N PRO A 178 -6.95 -6.13 -20.77
CA PRO A 178 -7.23 -6.19 -22.22
C PRO A 178 -8.26 -5.17 -22.71
N GLN A 179 -9.09 -4.62 -21.80
CA GLN A 179 -10.13 -3.64 -22.14
C GLN A 179 -9.71 -2.19 -21.87
N VAL A 180 -8.47 -1.94 -21.45
CA VAL A 180 -7.96 -0.57 -21.26
C VAL A 180 -7.29 -0.11 -22.55
N LYS A 181 -7.74 1.00 -23.14
CA LYS A 181 -7.20 1.54 -24.40
C LYS A 181 -5.73 1.95 -24.30
N ALA A 182 -5.33 2.51 -23.16
CA ALA A 182 -3.97 3.01 -22.92
C ALA A 182 -3.47 2.59 -21.52
N PRO A 183 -2.98 1.35 -21.34
CA PRO A 183 -2.43 0.88 -20.07
C PRO A 183 -1.23 1.72 -19.64
N ARG A 184 -1.23 2.20 -18.39
CA ARG A 184 -0.20 3.11 -17.86
C ARG A 184 -0.27 3.19 -16.33
N LEU A 185 0.72 3.86 -15.74
CA LEU A 185 0.60 4.34 -14.37
C LEU A 185 -0.19 5.65 -14.37
N VAL A 186 -1.11 5.79 -13.42
CA VAL A 186 -1.90 7.01 -13.23
C VAL A 186 -1.78 7.49 -11.79
N GLN A 187 -1.63 8.80 -11.62
CA GLN A 187 -1.75 9.47 -10.34
C GLN A 187 -3.23 9.74 -10.08
N THR A 188 -3.72 9.35 -8.90
CA THR A 188 -5.11 9.47 -8.47
C THR A 188 -5.15 9.64 -6.95
N CYS A 189 -6.31 9.51 -6.31
CA CYS A 189 -6.45 9.57 -4.85
C CYS A 189 -7.01 8.26 -4.26
N CYS A 190 -6.83 8.09 -2.95
CA CYS A 190 -7.49 7.02 -2.20
C CYS A 190 -9.01 7.07 -2.38
N GLY A 191 -9.62 5.94 -2.73
CA GLY A 191 -11.07 5.88 -2.89
C GLY A 191 -11.59 6.59 -4.13
N ALA A 192 -10.73 6.93 -5.10
CA ALA A 192 -11.16 7.54 -6.36
C ALA A 192 -12.29 6.76 -7.04
N SER A 193 -13.26 7.49 -7.61
CA SER A 193 -14.32 6.92 -8.45
C SER A 193 -13.69 6.24 -9.66
N LEU A 194 -13.94 4.93 -9.81
CA LEU A 194 -13.42 4.16 -10.93
C LEU A 194 -14.23 4.39 -12.20
N ASP A 195 -15.50 4.79 -12.07
CA ASP A 195 -16.33 5.19 -13.21
C ASP A 195 -15.76 6.46 -13.86
N GLU A 196 -15.41 7.46 -13.04
CA GLU A 196 -14.78 8.70 -13.53
C GLU A 196 -13.36 8.47 -14.02
N LEU A 197 -12.54 7.70 -13.29
CA LEU A 197 -11.15 7.42 -13.66
C LEU A 197 -11.04 6.69 -15.02
N LEU A 198 -12.05 5.90 -15.37
CA LEU A 198 -12.09 5.09 -16.58
C LEU A 198 -12.97 5.69 -17.69
N ALA A 199 -13.54 6.87 -17.48
CA ALA A 199 -14.36 7.56 -18.48
C ALA A 199 -13.60 7.65 -19.81
N ASP A 200 -14.24 7.18 -20.89
CA ASP A 200 -13.72 7.08 -22.26
C ASP A 200 -12.43 6.24 -22.45
N GLY A 201 -11.86 5.70 -21.36
CA GLY A 201 -10.60 4.96 -21.34
C GLY A 201 -10.72 3.47 -21.67
N LEU A 202 -11.93 2.96 -21.83
CA LEU A 202 -12.22 1.54 -22.05
C LEU A 202 -12.56 1.23 -23.51
N ALA A 203 -12.18 0.04 -23.97
CA ALA A 203 -12.58 -0.51 -25.25
C ALA A 203 -14.10 -0.84 -25.28
N ASP A 204 -14.65 -0.95 -26.49
CA ASP A 204 -16.08 -1.22 -26.68
C ASP A 204 -16.49 -2.60 -26.16
N GLY A 205 -17.71 -2.66 -25.61
CA GLY A 205 -18.32 -3.88 -25.08
C GLY A 205 -18.56 -3.83 -23.57
N GLU A 206 -19.01 -4.96 -23.03
CA GLU A 206 -19.22 -5.09 -21.58
C GLU A 206 -17.87 -5.32 -20.87
N ASN A 207 -17.57 -4.46 -19.91
CA ASN A 207 -16.30 -4.41 -19.21
C ASN A 207 -16.47 -4.69 -17.72
N ARG A 208 -15.70 -5.64 -17.21
CA ARG A 208 -15.59 -5.92 -15.78
C ARG A 208 -14.44 -5.13 -15.18
N VAL A 209 -14.77 -4.12 -14.38
CA VAL A 209 -13.78 -3.31 -13.67
C VAL A 209 -13.44 -3.96 -12.33
N ILE A 210 -12.15 -4.15 -12.05
CA ILE A 210 -11.66 -4.74 -10.82
C ILE A 210 -10.77 -3.72 -10.11
N SER A 211 -11.16 -3.31 -8.91
CA SER A 211 -10.24 -2.65 -8.00
C SER A 211 -9.30 -3.71 -7.42
N GLY A 212 -8.00 -3.57 -7.66
CA GLY A 212 -7.00 -4.60 -7.35
C GLY A 212 -6.67 -5.47 -8.56
N SER A 213 -5.98 -6.58 -8.31
CA SER A 213 -5.56 -7.50 -9.37
C SER A 213 -6.68 -8.45 -9.77
N VAL A 214 -6.52 -9.08 -10.94
CA VAL A 214 -7.41 -10.16 -11.38
C VAL A 214 -7.43 -11.37 -10.44
N LEU A 215 -6.37 -11.55 -9.63
CA LEU A 215 -6.22 -12.66 -8.69
C LEU A 215 -6.82 -12.33 -7.31
N SER A 216 -6.70 -11.06 -6.88
CA SER A 216 -7.13 -10.60 -5.56
C SER A 216 -7.63 -9.17 -5.66
N GLY A 217 -8.84 -9.03 -6.18
CA GLY A 217 -9.49 -7.74 -6.39
C GLY A 217 -10.99 -7.82 -6.16
N THR A 218 -11.63 -6.66 -6.09
CA THR A 218 -13.07 -6.51 -5.89
C THR A 218 -13.70 -6.01 -7.19
N HIS A 219 -14.79 -6.66 -7.62
CA HIS A 219 -15.60 -6.16 -8.73
C HIS A 219 -16.16 -4.77 -8.35
N ALA A 220 -15.71 -3.76 -9.08
CA ALA A 220 -16.06 -2.37 -8.88
C ALA A 220 -17.32 -2.05 -9.70
N PHE A 221 -18.47 -2.02 -9.03
CA PHE A 221 -19.75 -1.74 -9.66
C PHE A 221 -20.70 -1.08 -8.64
N GLY A 222 -21.47 -0.09 -9.11
CA GLY A 222 -22.43 0.66 -8.31
C GLY A 222 -21.79 1.24 -7.04
N PRO A 223 -22.27 0.91 -5.82
CA PRO A 223 -21.74 1.48 -4.58
C PRO A 223 -20.30 1.07 -4.25
N ARG A 224 -19.71 0.14 -5.02
CA ARG A 224 -18.32 -0.32 -4.87
C ARG A 224 -17.41 0.14 -6.02
N ALA A 225 -17.88 1.06 -6.86
CA ALA A 225 -17.13 1.59 -8.00
C ALA A 225 -16.00 2.57 -7.58
N PHE A 226 -15.21 2.20 -6.58
CA PHE A 226 -14.17 3.04 -5.99
C PHE A 226 -12.87 2.25 -5.79
N LEU A 227 -11.74 2.95 -5.81
CA LEU A 227 -10.44 2.35 -5.50
C LEU A 227 -10.40 1.87 -4.05
N GLY A 228 -10.28 0.55 -3.84
CA GLY A 228 -10.17 -0.05 -2.53
C GLY A 228 -8.92 0.42 -1.77
N ARG A 229 -9.04 0.57 -0.44
CA ARG A 229 -8.01 1.14 0.46
C ARG A 229 -6.60 0.54 0.30
N PHE A 230 -6.51 -0.75 -0.02
CA PHE A 230 -5.25 -1.50 -0.10
C PHE A 230 -4.85 -1.87 -1.53
N HIS A 231 -5.62 -1.45 -2.54
CA HIS A 231 -5.35 -1.77 -3.94
C HIS A 231 -4.49 -0.67 -4.57
N LEU A 232 -3.42 -1.08 -5.26
CA LEU A 232 -2.51 -0.19 -6.00
C LEU A 232 -2.57 -0.44 -7.52
N GLN A 233 -3.63 -1.10 -7.98
CA GLN A 233 -3.90 -1.31 -9.40
C GLN A 233 -5.40 -1.39 -9.67
N VAL A 234 -5.79 -1.14 -10.92
CA VAL A 234 -7.11 -1.36 -11.46
C VAL A 234 -6.96 -2.23 -12.71
N SER A 235 -7.70 -3.33 -12.74
CA SER A 235 -7.68 -4.29 -13.85
C SER A 235 -9.02 -4.30 -14.56
N VAL A 236 -9.03 -4.15 -15.89
CA VAL A 236 -10.26 -4.19 -16.68
C VAL A 236 -10.18 -5.35 -17.69
N VAL A 237 -11.14 -6.25 -17.57
CA VAL A 237 -11.27 -7.42 -18.44
C VAL A 237 -12.63 -7.40 -19.13
N LYS A 238 -12.76 -8.12 -20.24
CA LYS A 238 -14.07 -8.26 -20.90
C LYS A 238 -15.00 -9.03 -19.98
N GLU A 239 -16.25 -8.61 -19.87
CA GLU A 239 -17.29 -9.42 -19.23
C GLU A 239 -17.47 -10.68 -20.08
N GLY A 240 -17.38 -11.85 -19.45
CA GLY A 240 -17.42 -13.14 -20.14
C GLY A 240 -18.43 -14.05 -19.49
N ALA A 241 -19.41 -14.52 -20.26
CA ALA A 241 -20.11 -15.76 -19.94
C ALA A 241 -19.07 -16.89 -19.86
N THR A 242 -19.15 -17.67 -18.79
CA THR A 242 -18.34 -18.87 -18.45
C THR A 242 -17.17 -18.63 -17.49
N LYS A 243 -17.40 -19.02 -16.23
CA LYS A 243 -16.34 -19.50 -15.34
C LYS A 243 -15.69 -20.73 -15.99
N SER A 244 -14.56 -20.58 -16.68
CA SER A 244 -13.68 -21.74 -16.85
C SER A 244 -12.92 -21.91 -15.54
N CYS A 245 -13.41 -22.80 -14.68
CA CYS A 245 -12.57 -23.38 -13.65
C CYS A 245 -11.32 -23.96 -14.34
N LEU A 246 -10.15 -23.41 -14.06
CA LEU A 246 -8.88 -24.02 -14.43
C LEU A 246 -8.71 -25.26 -13.55
N ALA A 247 -9.14 -26.41 -14.06
CA ALA A 247 -8.63 -27.71 -13.65
C ALA A 247 -7.44 -28.02 -14.55
N GLY A 248 -6.26 -28.14 -13.94
CA GLY A 248 -5.01 -28.57 -14.56
C GLY A 248 -4.03 -28.92 -13.47
#